data_AF-A0AAW8KT44-F1
#
_entry.id   AF-A0AAW8KT44-F1
#
_cell.length_a   1.000
_cell.length_b   1.000
_cell.length_c   1.000
_cell.angle_alpha   90.00
_cell.angle_beta   90.00
_cell.angle_gamma   90.00
#
_symmetry.space_group_name_H-M   'P 1'
#
loop_
_entity.id
_entity.type
_entity.pdbx_description
1 polymer ?
#
loop_
_entity_poly.entity_id
_entity_poly.type
_entity_poly.pdbx_seq_one_letter_code
_entity_poly.pdbx_strand_id
1 'polypeptide(L)'
;DALFATICYLVANRNLAMISVWSPTFALQLLERLELLQQDVIEVLQSGSWGNRQVSLKEVTAPHSPESAQALSDASNGTQIDFKKLWPKLSLVSSWDTA
;
A
#
# COMPACT_ATOMS: atom_id res chain seq x y z
N ASP A 1 -12.80 -3.35 1.31
CA ASP A 1 -11.99 -3.37 0.08
C ASP A 1 -11.37 -2.03 -0.30
N ALA A 2 -12.06 -0.89 -0.16
CA ALA A 2 -11.48 0.42 -0.50
C ALA A 2 -10.11 0.69 0.16
N LEU A 3 -9.96 0.41 1.46
CA LEU A 3 -8.68 0.54 2.16
C LEU A 3 -7.56 -0.31 1.52
N PHE A 4 -7.87 -1.54 1.14
CA PHE A 4 -6.91 -2.45 0.50
C PHE A 4 -6.50 -1.95 -0.89
N ALA A 5 -7.47 -1.46 -1.68
CA ALA A 5 -7.17 -0.84 -2.96
C ALA A 5 -6.23 0.37 -2.79
N THR A 6 -6.49 1.25 -1.80
CA THR A 6 -5.60 2.37 -1.47
C THR A 6 -4.18 1.90 -1.15
N ILE A 7 -4.04 0.85 -0.33
CA ILE A 7 -2.73 0.27 0.00
C ILE A 7 -2.02 -0.21 -1.27
N CYS A 8 -2.71 -0.95 -2.15
CA CYS A 8 -2.13 -1.43 -3.40
C CYS A 8 -1.63 -0.27 -4.28
N TYR A 9 -2.41 0.80 -4.39
CA TYR A 9 -2.02 1.99 -5.15
C TYR A 9 -0.86 2.77 -4.52
N LEU A 10 -0.78 2.86 -3.19
CA LEU A 10 0.36 3.46 -2.50
C LEU A 10 1.64 2.68 -2.76
N VAL A 11 1.60 1.35 -2.67
CA VAL A 11 2.76 0.49 -2.92
C VAL A 11 3.15 0.50 -4.41
N ALA A 12 2.18 0.55 -5.32
CA ALA A 12 2.44 0.68 -6.76
C ALA A 12 3.25 1.94 -7.09
N ASN A 13 3.11 3.02 -6.31
CA ASN A 13 3.87 4.24 -6.51
C ASN A 13 5.23 4.21 -5.79
N ARG A 14 6.30 3.80 -6.49
CA ARG A 14 7.67 3.82 -5.95
C ARG A 14 8.24 5.22 -5.69
N ASN A 15 7.69 6.24 -6.36
CA ASN A 15 8.12 7.63 -6.21
C ASN A 15 7.26 8.37 -5.18
N LEU A 16 6.57 7.65 -4.29
CA LEU A 16 5.78 8.24 -3.23
C LEU A 16 6.65 9.14 -2.35
N ALA A 17 6.42 10.45 -2.44
CA ALA A 17 7.14 11.45 -1.66
C ALA A 17 6.37 11.90 -0.41
N MET A 18 5.04 11.81 -0.46
CA MET A 18 4.15 12.31 0.58
C MET A 18 2.90 11.44 0.68
N ILE A 19 2.46 11.19 1.92
CA ILE A 19 1.12 10.68 2.24
C ILE A 19 0.37 11.81 2.94
N SER A 20 -0.78 12.21 2.42
CA SER A 20 -1.65 13.22 3.05
C SER A 20 -3.00 12.61 3.38
N VAL A 21 -3.38 12.65 4.65
CA VAL A 21 -4.64 12.11 5.15
C VAL A 21 -5.32 13.10 6.10
N TRP A 22 -6.61 12.90 6.34
CA TRP A 22 -7.40 13.75 7.24
C TRP A 22 -7.28 13.37 8.72
N SER A 23 -6.59 12.27 9.05
CA SER A 23 -6.49 11.78 10.42
C SER A 23 -5.20 11.00 10.65
N PRO A 24 -4.46 11.26 11.74
CA PRO A 24 -3.24 10.53 12.06
C PRO A 24 -3.50 9.05 12.34
N THR A 25 -4.64 8.69 12.93
CA THR A 25 -4.98 7.28 13.20
C THR A 25 -5.25 6.52 11.91
N PHE A 26 -5.85 7.17 10.90
CA PHE A 26 -6.03 6.56 9.59
C PHE A 26 -4.69 6.27 8.89
N ALA A 27 -3.70 7.17 8.99
CA ALA A 27 -2.35 6.90 8.47
C ALA A 27 -1.71 5.68 9.15
N LEU A 28 -1.80 5.59 10.48
CA LEU A 28 -1.28 4.43 11.21
C LEU A 28 -1.98 3.13 10.79
N GLN A 29 -3.31 3.16 10.72
CA GLN A 29 -4.09 2.00 10.27
C GLN A 29 -3.72 1.55 8.85
N LEU A 30 -3.44 2.48 7.94
CA LEU A 30 -2.97 2.15 6.58
C LEU A 30 -1.66 1.36 6.62
N LEU A 31 -0.68 1.83 7.41
CA LEU A 31 0.64 1.20 7.52
C LEU A 31 0.57 -0.16 8.22
N GLU A 32 -0.18 -0.26 9.33
CA GLU A 32 -0.43 -1.51 10.05
C GLU A 32 -1.13 -2.54 9.16
N ARG A 33 -2.14 -2.11 8.38
CA ARG A 33 -2.84 -3.01 7.46
C ARG A 33 -1.97 -3.45 6.30
N LEU A 34 -1.08 -2.58 5.81
CA LEU A 34 -0.10 -2.97 4.80
C LEU A 34 0.79 -4.10 5.34
N GLU A 35 1.30 -4.00 6.57
CA GLU A 35 2.08 -5.09 7.19
C GLU A 35 1.31 -6.40 7.37
N LEU A 36 0.00 -6.36 7.55
CA LEU A 36 -0.82 -7.58 7.64
C LEU A 36 -1.17 -8.18 6.27
N LEU A 37 -1.22 -7.37 5.23
CA LEU A 37 -1.74 -7.73 3.91
C LEU A 37 -0.64 -7.83 2.84
N GLN A 38 0.64 -7.89 3.24
CA GLN A 38 1.79 -7.81 2.33
C GLN A 38 1.69 -8.81 1.18
N GLN A 39 1.33 -10.07 1.49
CA GLN A 39 1.24 -11.13 0.49
C GLN A 39 0.10 -10.86 -0.50
N ASP A 40 -1.10 -10.52 -0.01
CA ASP A 40 -2.23 -10.11 -0.86
C ASP A 40 -1.85 -8.93 -1.77
N VAL A 41 -1.11 -7.94 -1.26
CA VAL A 41 -0.67 -6.78 -2.04
C VAL A 41 0.35 -7.19 -3.10
N ILE A 42 1.32 -8.05 -2.77
CA ILE A 42 2.30 -8.59 -3.72
C ILE A 42 1.58 -9.33 -4.85
N GLU A 43 0.62 -10.20 -4.53
CA GLU A 43 -0.16 -10.96 -5.51
C GLU A 43 -0.94 -10.05 -6.47
N VAL A 44 -1.59 -9.01 -5.95
CA VAL A 44 -2.30 -8.02 -6.77
C VAL A 44 -1.32 -7.31 -7.71
N LEU A 45 -0.19 -6.82 -7.19
CA LEU A 45 0.78 -6.08 -7.99
C LEU A 45 1.46 -6.97 -9.04
N GLN A 46 1.66 -8.26 -8.76
CA GLN A 46 2.20 -9.23 -9.72
C GLN A 46 1.18 -9.64 -10.78
N SER A 47 -0.10 -9.79 -10.44
CA SER A 47 -1.11 -10.33 -11.36
C SER A 47 -1.93 -9.27 -12.09
N GLY A 48 -2.02 -8.05 -11.53
CA GLY A 48 -2.96 -7.03 -12.00
C GLY A 48 -4.43 -7.43 -11.77
N SER A 49 -4.71 -8.26 -10.77
CA SER A 49 -6.06 -8.74 -10.43
C SER A 49 -6.34 -8.55 -8.94
N TRP A 50 -7.58 -8.23 -8.57
CA TRP A 50 -7.97 -8.11 -7.17
C TRP A 50 -8.21 -9.47 -6.48
N GLY A 51 -8.08 -10.57 -7.22
CA GLY A 51 -8.31 -11.93 -6.72
C GLY A 51 -9.69 -12.06 -6.08
N ASN A 52 -9.72 -12.47 -4.81
CA ASN A 52 -10.96 -12.64 -4.05
C ASN A 52 -11.80 -11.35 -3.91
N ARG A 53 -11.20 -10.18 -4.15
CA ARG A 53 -11.85 -8.86 -4.02
C ARG A 53 -12.38 -8.31 -5.36
N GLN A 54 -12.26 -9.06 -6.46
CA GLN A 54 -12.63 -8.61 -7.81
C GLN A 54 -14.08 -8.14 -7.93
N VAL A 55 -15.02 -8.81 -7.26
CA VAL A 55 -16.45 -8.45 -7.32
C VAL A 55 -16.68 -7.08 -6.66
N SER A 56 -16.05 -6.85 -5.51
CA SER A 56 -16.21 -5.62 -4.71
C SER A 56 -15.47 -4.42 -5.32
N LEU A 57 -14.34 -4.68 -6.00
CA LEU A 57 -13.49 -3.67 -6.62
C LEU A 57 -13.64 -3.59 -8.15
N LYS A 58 -14.72 -4.13 -8.71
CA LYS A 58 -14.93 -4.23 -10.18
C LYS A 58 -14.83 -2.90 -10.93
N GLU A 59 -15.18 -1.79 -10.27
CA GLU A 59 -15.16 -0.43 -10.84
C GLU A 59 -13.79 0.24 -10.76
N VAL A 60 -12.81 -0.39 -10.11
CA VAL A 60 -11.45 0.14 -9.93
C VAL A 60 -10.49 -0.83 -10.60
N THR A 61 -9.63 -0.34 -11.48
CA THR A 61 -8.58 -1.18 -12.09
C THR A 61 -7.58 -1.63 -11.02
N ALA A 62 -7.14 -2.88 -11.03
CA ALA A 62 -6.08 -3.32 -10.12
C ALA A 62 -4.71 -2.81 -10.63
N PRO A 63 -3.86 -2.22 -9.77
CA PRO A 63 -2.53 -1.83 -10.19
C PRO A 63 -1.69 -3.07 -10.48
N HIS A 64 -1.00 -3.06 -11.62
CA HIS A 64 -0.01 -4.06 -11.98
C HIS A 64 1.37 -3.42 -11.95
N SER A 65 2.21 -3.82 -11.00
CA SER A 65 3.59 -3.37 -10.85
C SER A 65 4.44 -4.48 -10.22
N PRO A 66 4.93 -5.44 -11.01
CA PRO A 66 5.81 -6.49 -10.53
C PRO A 66 7.07 -5.94 -9.84
N GLU A 67 7.58 -4.80 -10.30
CA GLU A 67 8.71 -4.10 -9.68
C GLU A 67 8.40 -3.62 -8.27
N SER A 68 7.22 -3.03 -8.04
CA SER A 68 6.79 -2.63 -6.70
C SER A 68 6.51 -3.84 -5.81
N ALA A 69 6.00 -4.93 -6.39
CA ALA A 69 5.81 -6.18 -5.66
C ALA A 69 7.15 -6.73 -5.15
N GLN A 70 8.18 -6.73 -6.00
CA GLN A 70 9.53 -7.12 -5.61
C GLN A 70 10.09 -6.17 -4.54
N ALA A 71 9.93 -4.86 -4.70
CA ALA A 71 10.39 -3.89 -3.71
C ALA A 71 9.74 -4.10 -2.33
N LEU A 72 8.45 -4.44 -2.29
CA LEU A 72 7.75 -4.81 -1.05
C LEU A 72 8.29 -6.12 -0.48
N SER A 73 8.49 -7.14 -1.31
CA SER A 73 9.09 -8.41 -0.85
C SER A 73 10.51 -8.21 -0.28
N ASP A 74 11.32 -7.36 -0.90
CA ASP A 74 12.69 -7.09 -0.46
C ASP A 74 12.72 -6.23 0.82
N ALA A 75 11.73 -5.37 1.00
CA ALA A 75 11.58 -4.53 2.19
C ALA A 75 10.93 -5.25 3.37
N SER A 76 10.35 -6.43 3.13
CA SER A 76 9.67 -7.23 4.14
C SER A 76 10.57 -8.33 4.70
N ASN A 77 10.38 -8.63 5.99
CA ASN A 77 10.91 -9.85 6.62
C ASN A 77 9.81 -10.89 6.93
N GLY A 78 8.61 -10.70 6.38
CA GLY A 78 7.43 -11.53 6.61
C GLY A 78 6.52 -11.06 7.75
N THR A 79 6.98 -10.17 8.63
CA THR A 79 6.15 -9.60 9.72
C THR A 79 6.15 -8.07 9.71
N GLN A 80 7.30 -7.46 9.44
CA GLN A 80 7.48 -6.01 9.40
C GLN A 80 7.98 -5.56 8.03
N ILE A 81 7.68 -4.31 7.69
CA ILE A 81 8.16 -3.65 6.47
C ILE A 81 9.14 -2.54 6.84
N ASP A 82 10.31 -2.54 6.21
CA ASP A 82 11.17 -1.37 6.17
C ASP A 82 10.59 -0.34 5.18
N PHE A 83 9.76 0.58 5.68
CA PHE A 83 9.13 1.61 4.86
C PHE A 83 10.12 2.55 4.17
N LYS A 84 11.35 2.71 4.70
CA LYS A 84 12.39 3.51 4.03
C LYS A 84 12.95 2.78 2.82
N LYS A 85 13.04 1.45 2.88
CA LYS A 85 13.42 0.62 1.73
C LYS A 85 12.29 0.55 0.70
N LEU A 86 11.04 0.46 1.14
CA LEU A 86 9.87 0.42 0.27
C LEU A 86 9.65 1.74 -0.48
N TRP A 87 9.64 2.86 0.24
CA TRP A 87 9.44 4.21 -0.29
C TRP A 87 10.62 5.12 0.07
N PRO A 88 11.76 5.01 -0.64
CA PRO A 88 12.97 5.76 -0.32
C PRO A 88 12.83 7.28 -0.48
N LYS A 89 11.80 7.73 -1.19
CA LYS A 89 11.50 9.16 -1.40
C LYS A 89 10.46 9.71 -0.41
N LEU A 90 9.84 8.86 0.42
CA LEU A 90 8.80 9.30 1.34
C LEU A 90 9.43 10.18 2.43
N SER A 91 9.15 11.48 2.37
CA SER A 91 9.73 12.48 3.27
C SER A 91 8.72 13.09 4.22
N LEU A 92 7.42 12.97 3.92
CA LEU A 92 6.37 13.62 4.69
C LEU A 92 5.11 12.76 4.79
N VAL A 93 4.65 12.52 6.01
CA VAL A 93 3.28 12.08 6.29
C VAL A 93 2.56 13.25 6.93
N SER A 94 1.57 13.79 6.23
CA SER A 94 0.77 14.92 6.67
C SER A 94 -0.60 14.41 7.11
N SER A 95 -1.00 14.76 8.34
CA SER A 95 -2.33 14.47 8.84
C SER A 95 -2.94 15.73 9.43
N TRP A 96 -4.14 16.10 8.98
CA TRP A 96 -4.92 17.16 9.62
C TRP A 96 -5.47 16.66 10.95
N ASP A 97 -5.29 17.44 12.01
CA ASP A 97 -5.89 17.18 13.32
C ASP A 97 -7.17 18.02 13.42
N THR A 98 -8.28 17.50 12.89
CA THR A 98 -9.61 17.95 13.32
C THR A 98 -10.14 16.93 14.32
N ALA A 99 -9.57 16.99 15.53
CA ALA A 99 -10.24 16.51 16.73
C ALA A 99 -11.47 17.37 17.03
#